data_AF-A0A5H5PSK9-F1
#
_entry.id   AF-A0A5H5PSK9-F1
#
_cell.length_a   1.000
_cell.length_b   1.000
_cell.length_c   1.000
_cell.angle_alpha   90.00
_cell.angle_beta   90.00
_cell.angle_gamma   90.00
#
_symmetry.space_group_name_H-M   'P 1'
#
loop_
_entity.id
_entity.type
_entity.pdbx_description
1 polymer ?
#
loop_
_entity_poly.entity_id
_entity_poly.type
_entity_poly.pdbx_seq_one_letter_code
_entity_poly.pdbx_strand_id
1 'polypeptide(L)'
;MSAINHIKNPLTIIGIFAGIVEVSANFVLPFLEEGQQATYIWFLMLFPAVLVVLFFITLNFNHVVLYAPSDYKDDQGFMRANGKVDNNAVEGTDPTQGFDVA
;
A
#
# COMPACT_ATOMS: atom_id res chain seq x y z
N MET A 1 -27.00 -7.83 -0.67
CA MET A 1 -26.08 -6.68 -0.79
C MET A 1 -24.83 -7.00 -0.01
N SER A 2 -23.72 -7.34 -0.68
CA SER A 2 -22.41 -7.38 -0.04
C SER A 2 -21.51 -6.45 -0.85
N ALA A 3 -21.51 -5.17 -0.47
CA ALA A 3 -20.60 -4.19 -1.01
C ALA A 3 -19.36 -4.14 -0.10
N ILE A 4 -18.67 -5.27 0.06
CA ILE A 4 -17.32 -5.27 0.59
C ILE A 4 -16.41 -5.05 -0.62
N ASN A 5 -16.23 -3.78 -0.99
CA ASN A 5 -15.17 -3.40 -1.92
C ASN A 5 -13.86 -3.75 -1.23
N HIS A 6 -13.19 -4.79 -1.73
CA HIS A 6 -11.86 -5.16 -1.31
C HIS A 6 -10.98 -3.90 -1.41
N ILE A 7 -10.46 -3.44 -0.27
CA ILE A 7 -9.70 -2.19 -0.18
C ILE A 7 -8.34 -2.48 -0.81
N LYS A 8 -8.23 -2.23 -2.12
CA LYS A 8 -7.01 -2.47 -2.91
C LYS A 8 -6.08 -1.25 -2.96
N ASN A 9 -6.62 -0.05 -2.73
CA ASN A 9 -5.86 1.17 -2.92
C ASN A 9 -5.17 1.60 -1.61
N PRO A 10 -3.83 1.64 -1.56
CA PRO A 10 -3.09 2.08 -0.37
C PRO A 10 -3.47 3.48 0.10
N LEU A 11 -3.89 4.36 -0.81
CA LEU A 11 -4.40 5.69 -0.47
C LEU A 11 -5.67 5.61 0.41
N THR A 12 -6.55 4.65 0.14
CA THR A 12 -7.77 4.44 0.91
C THR A 12 -7.47 3.92 2.32
N ILE A 13 -6.48 3.03 2.45
CA ILE A 13 -6.03 2.51 3.76
C ILE A 13 -5.52 3.67 4.62
N ILE A 14 -4.70 4.54 4.05
CA ILE A 14 -4.16 5.72 4.74
C ILE A 14 -5.28 6.69 5.14
N GLY A 15 -6.25 6.93 4.26
CA GLY A 15 -7.40 7.79 4.57
C GLY A 15 -8.24 7.28 5.74
N ILE A 16 -8.49 5.97 5.81
CA ILE A 16 -9.22 5.35 6.92
C ILE A 16 -8.42 5.47 8.23
N PHE A 17 -7.13 5.17 8.19
CA PHE A 17 -6.25 5.30 9.36
C PHE A 17 -6.19 6.75 9.87
N ALA A 18 -6.04 7.72 8.97
CA ALA A 18 -6.03 9.14 9.33
C ALA A 18 -7.33 9.54 10.05
N GLY A 19 -8.49 9.11 9.55
CA GLY A 19 -9.78 9.39 10.17
C GLY A 19 -9.93 8.79 11.57
N ILE A 20 -9.51 7.54 11.78
CA ILE A 20 -9.55 6.88 13.09
C ILE A 20 -8.60 7.59 14.07
N VAL A 21 -7.40 7.95 13.63
CA VAL A 21 -6.41 8.64 14.47
C VAL A 21 -6.91 10.01 14.89
N GLU A 22 -7.46 10.80 13.95
CA GLU A 22 -8.01 12.14 14.23
C GLU A 22 -9.11 12.09 15.31
N VAL A 23 -10.09 11.18 15.14
CA VAL A 23 -11.20 11.02 16.08
C VAL A 23 -10.69 10.54 17.45
N SER A 24 -9.81 9.54 17.46
CA SER A 24 -9.24 9.00 18.70
C SER A 24 -8.42 10.06 19.44
N ALA A 25 -7.71 10.89 18.70
CA ALA A 25 -6.87 11.93 19.27
C ALA A 25 -7.66 13.05 19.93
N ASN A 26 -8.71 13.52 19.25
CA ASN A 26 -9.61 14.53 19.79
C ASN A 26 -10.41 14.01 21.00
N PHE A 27 -10.67 12.70 21.04
CA PHE A 27 -11.28 12.06 22.20
C PHE A 27 -10.36 12.03 23.42
N VAL A 28 -9.06 11.80 23.24
CA VAL A 28 -8.08 11.74 24.34
C VAL A 28 -7.71 13.12 24.88
N LEU A 29 -7.73 14.16 24.04
CA LEU A 29 -7.38 15.55 24.38
C LEU A 29 -7.99 16.08 25.69
N PRO A 30 -9.30 15.95 25.98
CA PRO A 30 -9.90 16.45 27.22
C PRO A 30 -9.51 15.68 28.48
N PHE A 31 -8.89 14.50 28.36
CA PHE A 31 -8.51 13.67 29.51
C PHE A 31 -7.05 13.88 29.95
N LEU A 32 -6.33 14.80 29.31
CA LEU A 32 -4.93 15.09 29.62
C LEU A 32 -4.79 16.27 30.58
N GLU A 33 -3.83 16.19 31.51
CA GLU A 33 -3.41 17.33 32.32
C GLU A 33 -2.65 18.36 31.47
N GLU A 34 -2.72 19.64 31.84
CA GLU A 34 -2.15 20.77 31.08
C GLU A 34 -0.66 20.59 30.73
N GLY A 35 0.11 19.98 31.63
CA GLY A 35 1.54 19.71 31.41
C GLY A 35 1.83 18.66 30.33
N GLN A 36 0.89 17.74 30.10
CA GLN A 36 1.03 16.66 29.12
C GLN A 36 0.37 17.01 27.78
N GLN A 37 -0.64 17.89 27.81
CA GLN A 37 -1.41 18.31 26.64
C GLN A 37 -0.53 18.95 25.55
N ALA A 38 0.43 19.80 25.93
CA ALA A 38 1.33 20.44 24.97
C ALA A 38 2.21 19.43 24.21
N THR A 39 2.77 18.45 24.93
CA THR A 39 3.58 17.37 24.33
C THR A 39 2.73 16.49 23.43
N TYR A 40 1.50 16.19 23.86
CA TYR A 40 0.56 15.38 23.09
C TYR A 40 0.14 16.06 21.77
N ILE A 41 -0.13 17.36 21.78
CA ILE A 41 -0.49 18.11 20.56
C ILE A 41 0.67 18.11 19.54
N TRP A 42 1.91 18.27 20.01
CA TRP A 42 3.08 18.16 19.13
C TRP A 42 3.25 16.77 18.52
N PHE A 43 3.05 15.72 19.32
CA PHE A 43 3.01 14.35 18.83
C PHE A 43 1.90 14.16 17.78
N LEU A 44 0.70 14.69 18.06
CA LEU A 44 -0.46 14.57 17.19
C LEU A 44 -0.24 15.19 15.81
N MET A 45 0.45 16.32 15.72
CA MET A 45 0.77 16.95 14.44
C MET A 45 1.92 16.23 13.72
N LEU A 46 2.95 15.81 14.45
CA LEU A 46 4.18 15.25 13.87
C LEU A 46 3.98 13.82 13.37
N PHE A 47 3.22 12.99 14.10
CA PHE A 47 2.95 11.60 13.76
C PHE A 47 2.36 11.40 12.34
N PRO A 48 1.24 12.04 11.95
CA PRO A 48 0.66 11.89 10.62
C PRO A 48 1.58 12.48 9.54
N ALA A 49 2.29 13.58 9.81
CA ALA A 49 3.26 14.14 8.88
C ALA A 49 4.40 13.15 8.59
N VAL A 50 4.95 12.53 9.64
CA VAL A 50 5.99 11.51 9.51
C VAL A 50 5.47 10.27 8.78
N LEU A 51 4.25 9.80 9.06
CA LEU A 51 3.65 8.68 8.32
C LEU A 51 3.51 8.98 6.82
N VAL A 52 3.09 10.19 6.46
CA VAL A 52 2.99 10.60 5.05
C VAL A 52 4.38 10.64 4.40
N VAL A 53 5.38 11.21 5.08
CA VAL A 53 6.78 11.23 4.59
C VAL A 53 7.33 9.82 4.41
N LEU A 54 7.14 8.94 5.40
CA LEU A 54 7.55 7.53 5.32
C LEU A 54 6.82 6.79 4.20
N PHE A 55 5.55 7.08 3.98
CA PHE A 55 4.78 6.53 2.87
C PHE A 55 5.37 6.92 1.51
N PHE A 56 5.72 8.20 1.33
CA PHE A 56 6.38 8.67 0.11
C PHE A 56 7.79 8.10 -0.07
N ILE A 57 8.56 7.98 1.02
CA ILE A 57 9.88 7.32 0.98
C ILE A 57 9.70 5.85 0.56
N THR A 58 8.76 5.13 1.15
CA THR A 58 8.46 3.73 0.80
C THR A 58 8.06 3.59 -0.67
N LEU A 59 7.23 4.51 -1.17
CA LEU A 59 6.86 4.59 -2.59
C LEU A 59 8.06 4.83 -3.52
N ASN A 60 8.99 5.70 -3.12
CA ASN A 60 10.16 6.04 -3.92
C ASN A 60 11.10 4.83 -4.09
N PHE A 61 11.29 4.03 -3.03
CA PHE A 61 12.19 2.87 -3.08
C PHE A 61 11.59 1.60 -3.69
N ASN A 62 10.26 1.47 -3.79
CA ASN A 62 9.66 0.28 -4.39
C ASN A 62 8.21 0.50 -4.84
N HIS A 63 7.99 1.07 -6.03
CA HIS A 63 6.64 1.31 -6.57
C HIS A 63 5.87 0.02 -6.93
N VAL A 64 6.54 -1.13 -7.01
CA VAL A 64 5.95 -2.42 -7.41
C VAL A 64 5.18 -3.11 -6.26
N VAL A 65 5.54 -2.87 -4.99
CA VAL A 65 4.91 -3.56 -3.84
C VAL A 65 3.53 -3.04 -3.46
N LEU A 66 3.06 -1.96 -4.09
CA LEU A 66 1.76 -1.35 -3.80
C LEU A 66 0.67 -1.70 -4.81
N TYR A 67 1.00 -2.48 -5.83
CA TYR A 67 0.02 -3.10 -6.71
C TYR A 67 -0.07 -4.57 -6.35
N ALA A 68 -1.23 -5.02 -5.88
CA ALA A 68 -1.46 -6.45 -5.80
C ALA A 68 -1.32 -7.04 -7.22
N PRO A 69 -0.90 -8.30 -7.41
CA PRO A 69 -0.90 -8.95 -8.72
C PRO A 69 -2.26 -8.82 -9.44
N SER A 70 -3.34 -8.75 -8.64
CA SER A 70 -4.71 -8.54 -9.10
C SER A 70 -5.08 -7.11 -9.56
N ASP A 71 -4.20 -6.11 -9.38
CA ASP A 71 -4.38 -4.75 -9.93
C ASP A 71 -3.81 -4.62 -11.36
N TYR A 72 -3.05 -5.60 -11.82
CA TYR A 72 -2.64 -5.69 -13.22
C TYR A 72 -3.80 -6.23 -14.05
N LYS A 73 -4.13 -5.55 -15.15
CA LYS A 73 -5.21 -5.97 -16.08
C LYS A 73 -4.95 -7.32 -16.74
N ASP A 74 -3.70 -7.77 -16.76
CA ASP A 74 -3.24 -8.97 -17.46
C ASP A 74 -2.01 -9.54 -16.74
N ASP A 75 -1.97 -10.86 -16.52
CA ASP A 75 -0.88 -11.56 -15.84
C ASP A 75 0.49 -11.32 -16.52
N GLN A 76 0.51 -11.13 -17.85
CA GLN A 76 1.75 -10.82 -18.57
C GLN A 76 2.29 -9.42 -18.23
N GLY A 77 1.41 -8.48 -17.87
CA GLY A 77 1.79 -7.14 -17.41
C GLY A 77 2.51 -7.16 -16.07
N PHE A 78 2.05 -8.02 -15.14
CA PHE A 78 2.73 -8.27 -13.86
C PHE A 78 4.10 -8.93 -14.08
N MET A 79 4.18 -9.95 -14.95
CA MET A 79 5.43 -10.67 -15.19
C MET A 79 6.50 -9.80 -15.86
N ARG A 80 6.12 -8.90 -16.78
CA ARG A 80 7.03 -7.91 -17.39
C ARG A 80 7.50 -6.85 -16.40
N ALA A 81 6.61 -6.30 -15.57
CA ALA A 81 6.99 -5.32 -14.55
C ALA A 81 7.93 -5.90 -13.48
N ASN A 82 7.82 -7.20 -13.22
CA ASN A 82 8.65 -7.93 -12.27
C ASN A 82 9.92 -8.55 -12.92
N GLY A 83 10.24 -8.17 -14.17
CA GLY A 83 11.46 -8.56 -14.88
C GLY A 83 11.54 -10.03 -15.34
N LYS A 84 10.44 -10.80 -15.27
CA LYS A 84 10.46 -12.26 -15.54
C LYS A 84 10.21 -12.65 -17.01
N VAL A 85 9.96 -11.68 -17.88
CA VAL A 85 9.65 -11.91 -19.31
C VAL A 85 10.50 -10.99 -20.15
N ASP A 86 11.49 -11.56 -20.84
CA ASP A 86 12.24 -10.91 -21.91
C ASP A 86 11.95 -11.66 -23.22
N ASN A 87 11.52 -10.93 -24.26
CA ASN A 87 11.24 -11.48 -25.61
C ASN A 87 10.40 -12.79 -25.66
N ASN A 88 9.31 -12.87 -24.88
CA ASN A 88 8.42 -14.05 -24.77
C ASN A 88 9.09 -15.33 -24.20
N ALA A 89 10.31 -15.23 -23.67
CA ALA A 89 10.92 -16.30 -22.89
C ALA A 89 10.67 -16.02 -21.40
N VAL A 90 10.14 -17.01 -20.68
CA VAL A 90 10.02 -16.97 -19.21
C VAL A 90 11.35 -17.43 -18.62
N GLU A 91 12.00 -16.56 -17.87
CA GLU A 91 13.31 -16.88 -17.28
C GLU A 91 13.13 -17.96 -16.19
N GLY A 92 13.79 -19.11 -16.36
CA GLY A 92 13.76 -20.22 -15.39
C GLY A 92 12.73 -21.34 -15.64
N THR A 93 12.06 -21.36 -16.80
CA THR A 93 11.26 -22.53 -17.23
C THR A 93 12.00 -23.30 -18.33
N ASP A 94 12.14 -24.62 -18.18
CA ASP A 94 12.58 -25.48 -19.27
C ASP A 94 11.50 -25.43 -20.38
N PRO A 95 11.84 -25.10 -21.64
CA PRO A 95 10.86 -25.00 -22.71
C PRO A 95 10.22 -26.37 -22.96
N THR A 96 9.04 -26.60 -22.38
CA THR A 96 8.23 -27.77 -22.72
C THR A 96 7.70 -27.58 -24.13
N GLN A 97 8.19 -28.41 -25.05
CA GLN A 97 7.73 -28.49 -26.43
C GLN A 97 6.19 -28.60 -26.41
N GLY A 98 5.51 -27.65 -27.04
CA GLY A 98 4.05 -27.67 -27.18
C GLY A 98 3.61 -28.96 -27.87
N PHE A 99 2.45 -29.46 -27.51
CA PHE A 99 1.89 -30.66 -28.12
C PHE A 99 1.56 -30.37 -29.59
N ASP A 100 2.35 -30.93 -30.51
CA ASP A 100 2.04 -30.88 -31.94
C ASP A 100 0.76 -31.68 -32.18
N VAL A 101 -0.34 -30.96 -32.39
CA VAL A 101 -1.57 -31.54 -32.91
C VAL A 101 -1.39 -31.76 -34.40
N ALA A 102 -1.06 -33.00 -34.75
CA ALA A 102 -1.03 -33.49 -36.13
C ALA A 102 -2.40 -33.45 -36.81
#